data_AF-A0A0B3B3V8-F1
#
_entry.id   AF-A0A0B3B3V8-F1
#
_cell.length_a   1.000
_cell.length_b   1.000
_cell.length_c   1.000
_cell.angle_alpha   90.00
_cell.angle_beta   90.00
_cell.angle_gamma   90.00
#
_symmetry.space_group_name_H-M   'P 1'
#
loop_
_entity.id
_entity.type
_entity.pdbx_description
1 polymer ?
#
loop_
_entity_poly.entity_id
_entity_poly.type
_entity_poly.pdbx_seq_one_letter_code
_entity_poly.pdbx_strand_id
1 'polypeptide(L)'
;MKKIFTLLVMSIFLLSFMSVGVLAQNSNPNPKTINVCMKDATKQKNTDFKVAKATYAVALSQANLIQDLGDKKSARDQARSDFKAAIKGIKTAFQVARKACLA
;
A
#
# COMPACT_ATOMS: atom_id res chain seq x y z
N MET A 1 -14.90 -23.53 -5.56
CA MET A 1 -14.27 -22.99 -4.32
C MET A 1 -13.84 -21.51 -4.47
N LYS A 2 -14.67 -20.62 -5.03
CA LYS A 2 -14.30 -19.21 -5.32
C LYS A 2 -14.94 -18.15 -4.41
N LYS A 3 -15.93 -18.53 -3.58
CA LYS A 3 -16.76 -17.56 -2.83
C LYS A 3 -16.25 -17.25 -1.41
N ILE A 4 -15.43 -18.13 -0.82
CA ILE A 4 -14.94 -17.97 0.56
C ILE A 4 -13.79 -16.96 0.63
N PHE A 5 -12.96 -16.88 -0.41
CA PHE A 5 -11.80 -15.99 -0.42
C PHE A 5 -12.19 -14.51 -0.49
N THR A 6 -13.29 -14.17 -1.17
CA THR A 6 -13.76 -12.79 -1.31
C THR A 6 -14.30 -12.22 0.01
N LEU A 7 -14.84 -13.06 0.88
CA LEU A 7 -15.35 -12.65 2.20
C LEU A 7 -14.21 -12.27 3.16
N LEU A 8 -13.05 -12.93 3.06
CA LEU A 8 -11.91 -12.69 3.95
C LEU A 8 -11.18 -11.37 3.64
N VAL A 9 -11.20 -10.94 2.38
CA VAL A 9 -10.54 -9.70 1.94
C VAL A 9 -11.35 -8.45 2.32
N MET A 10 -12.68 -8.55 2.38
CA MET A 10 -13.56 -7.43 2.78
C MET A 10 -13.53 -7.15 4.28
N SER A 11 -13.42 -8.18 5.13
CA SER A 11 -13.45 -8.02 6.59
C SER A 11 -12.19 -7.35 7.17
N ILE A 12 -11.06 -7.41 6.46
CA ILE A 12 -9.81 -6.78 6.90
C ILE A 12 -9.82 -5.26 6.62
N PHE A 13 -10.57 -4.81 5.60
CA PHE A 13 -10.61 -3.39 5.21
C PHE A 13 -11.42 -2.51 6.17
N LEU A 14 -12.36 -3.09 6.93
CA LEU A 14 -13.31 -2.35 7.76
C LEU A 14 -12.80 -2.01 9.18
N LEU A 15 -11.78 -2.72 9.69
CA LEU A 15 -11.28 -2.53 11.06
C LEU A 15 -10.21 -1.43 11.19
N SER A 16 -9.78 -0.80 10.09
CA SER A 16 -8.70 0.19 10.11
C SER A 16 -9.17 1.65 10.10
N PHE A 17 -10.48 1.93 10.08
CA PHE A 17 -11.02 3.29 9.93
C PHE A 17 -11.61 3.92 11.20
N MET A 18 -11.49 3.29 12.37
CA MET A 18 -12.08 3.79 13.63
C MET A 18 -11.04 3.98 14.73
N SER A 19 -10.09 4.90 14.56
CA SER A 19 -9.23 5.35 15.68
C SER A 19 -8.45 6.65 15.43
N VAL A 20 -9.05 7.67 14.81
CA VAL A 20 -8.50 9.04 14.89
C VAL A 20 -9.62 10.03 15.18
N GLY A 21 -10.03 10.03 16.44
CA GLY A 21 -11.07 10.93 16.95
C GLY A 21 -10.65 11.62 18.23
N VAL A 22 -9.37 11.94 18.44
CA VAL A 22 -8.94 12.95 19.41
C VAL A 22 -7.59 13.52 18.98
N LEU A 23 -7.55 14.81 18.67
CA LEU A 23 -6.49 15.80 18.95
C LEU A 23 -6.87 17.07 18.14
N ALA A 24 -6.66 18.30 18.58
CA ALA A 24 -6.19 18.85 19.82
C ALA A 24 -6.25 20.37 19.69
N GLN A 25 -6.11 21.01 20.84
CA GLN A 25 -5.96 22.44 21.03
C GLN A 25 -4.93 23.08 20.09
N ASN A 26 -5.38 24.19 19.54
CA ASN A 26 -4.66 25.31 18.98
C ASN A 26 -3.23 25.47 19.56
N SER A 27 -2.25 24.89 18.88
CA SER A 27 -0.83 25.10 19.17
C SER A 27 -0.07 25.01 17.86
N ASN A 28 0.70 26.07 17.56
CA ASN A 28 1.56 26.13 16.38
C ASN A 28 2.33 24.82 16.23
N PRO A 29 2.32 24.17 15.04
CA PRO A 29 2.93 22.86 14.89
C PRO A 29 4.43 22.97 15.19
N ASN A 30 4.88 22.27 16.22
CA ASN A 30 6.28 22.27 16.63
C ASN A 30 7.10 21.62 15.49
N PRO A 31 8.10 22.31 14.91
CA PRO A 31 8.87 21.82 13.77
C PRO A 31 9.60 20.50 14.05
N LYS A 32 9.92 20.18 15.32
CA LYS A 32 10.46 18.87 15.70
C LYS A 32 9.46 17.75 15.50
N THR A 33 8.18 17.97 15.80
CA THR A 33 7.09 16.99 15.66
C THR A 33 6.78 16.72 14.18
N ILE A 34 6.77 17.77 13.35
CA ILE A 34 6.60 17.65 11.89
C ILE A 34 7.71 16.78 11.29
N ASN A 35 8.97 17.01 11.67
CA ASN A 35 10.11 16.25 11.16
C ASN A 35 10.05 14.76 11.53
N VAL A 36 9.61 14.43 12.75
CA VAL A 36 9.40 13.04 13.17
C VAL A 36 8.28 12.39 12.35
N CYS A 37 7.13 13.07 12.21
CA CYS A 37 6.00 12.59 11.39
C CYS A 37 6.42 12.32 9.93
N MET A 38 7.14 13.26 9.31
CA MET A 38 7.62 13.13 7.94
C MET A 38 8.64 11.99 7.78
N LYS A 39 9.50 11.76 8.77
CA LYS A 39 10.45 10.65 8.80
C LYS A 39 9.72 9.31 8.86
N ASP A 40 8.71 9.19 9.71
CA ASP A 40 7.93 7.96 9.86
C ASP A 40 7.09 7.67 8.61
N ALA A 41 6.42 8.68 8.04
CA ALA A 41 5.71 8.56 6.76
C ALA A 41 6.64 8.11 5.62
N THR A 42 7.88 8.61 5.60
CA THR A 42 8.89 8.22 4.60
C THR A 42 9.37 6.80 4.81
N LYS A 43 9.59 6.39 6.07
CA LYS A 43 9.96 5.01 6.43
C LYS A 43 8.85 4.04 5.99
N GLN A 44 7.60 4.36 6.28
CA GLN A 44 6.45 3.55 5.88
C GLN A 44 6.36 3.39 4.37
N LYS A 45 6.40 4.50 3.62
CA LYS A 45 6.42 4.50 2.15
C LYS A 45 7.52 3.60 1.58
N ASN A 46 8.73 3.68 2.14
CA ASN A 46 9.86 2.88 1.68
C ASN A 46 9.68 1.39 2.00
N THR A 47 9.10 1.05 3.15
CA THR A 47 8.72 -0.32 3.51
C THR A 47 7.68 -0.85 2.53
N ASP A 48 6.62 -0.09 2.26
CA ASP A 48 5.55 -0.48 1.33
C ASP A 48 6.11 -0.70 -0.08
N PHE A 49 7.06 0.15 -0.53
CA PHE A 49 7.76 -0.06 -1.80
C PHE A 49 8.55 -1.36 -1.84
N LYS A 50 9.23 -1.73 -0.74
CA LYS A 50 9.98 -2.99 -0.65
C LYS A 50 9.04 -4.19 -0.72
N VAL A 51 7.93 -4.13 0.01
CA VAL A 51 6.90 -5.19 0.01
C VAL A 51 6.29 -5.33 -1.37
N ALA A 52 5.84 -4.23 -1.99
CA ALA A 52 5.26 -4.26 -3.34
C ALA A 52 6.21 -4.86 -4.39
N LYS A 53 7.51 -4.53 -4.31
CA LYS A 53 8.54 -5.13 -5.18
C LYS A 53 8.68 -6.64 -4.95
N ALA A 54 8.72 -7.08 -3.69
CA ALA A 54 8.82 -8.50 -3.36
C ALA A 54 7.59 -9.28 -3.85
N THR A 55 6.38 -8.76 -3.61
CA THR A 55 5.14 -9.37 -4.09
C THR A 55 5.10 -9.45 -5.61
N TYR A 56 5.53 -8.39 -6.32
CA TYR A 56 5.63 -8.41 -7.77
C TYR A 56 6.61 -9.47 -8.28
N ALA A 57 7.78 -9.60 -7.66
CA ALA A 57 8.76 -10.63 -8.01
C ALA A 57 8.18 -12.04 -7.81
N VAL A 58 7.46 -12.28 -6.70
CA VAL A 58 6.76 -13.55 -6.46
C VAL A 58 5.70 -13.82 -7.53
N ALA A 59 4.87 -12.83 -7.88
CA ALA A 59 3.85 -12.97 -8.92
C ALA A 59 4.46 -13.30 -10.29
N LEU A 60 5.59 -12.66 -10.65
CA LEU A 60 6.32 -13.00 -11.88
C LEU A 60 6.87 -14.43 -11.85
N SER A 61 7.43 -14.87 -10.72
CA SER A 61 7.92 -16.23 -10.55
C SER A 61 6.78 -17.25 -10.70
N GLN A 62 5.62 -16.98 -10.10
CA GLN A 62 4.44 -17.84 -10.28
C GLN A 62 3.94 -17.85 -11.73
N ALA A 63 3.91 -16.70 -12.41
CA ALA A 63 3.54 -16.63 -13.82
C ALA A 63 4.51 -17.44 -14.70
N ASN A 64 5.79 -17.57 -14.31
CA ASN A 64 6.76 -18.36 -15.06
C ASN A 64 6.53 -19.88 -15.00
N LEU A 65 5.84 -20.37 -13.97
CA LEU A 65 5.49 -21.79 -13.80
C LEU A 65 4.31 -22.21 -14.69
N ILE A 66 3.58 -21.25 -15.27
CA ILE A 66 2.49 -21.53 -16.20
C ILE A 66 3.08 -22.05 -17.52
N GLN A 67 2.59 -23.21 -17.96
CA GLN A 67 3.05 -23.86 -19.20
C GLN A 67 2.42 -23.24 -20.45
N ASP A 68 1.13 -22.90 -20.40
CA ASP A 68 0.45 -22.24 -21.51
C ASP A 68 1.00 -20.81 -21.73
N LEU A 69 1.39 -20.50 -22.96
CA LEU A 69 2.04 -19.22 -23.29
C LEU A 69 1.06 -18.03 -23.22
N GLY A 70 -0.21 -18.24 -23.53
CA GLY A 70 -1.25 -17.22 -23.46
C GLY A 70 -1.58 -16.84 -22.02
N ASP A 71 -1.77 -17.84 -21.17
CA ASP A 71 -2.01 -17.65 -19.73
C ASP A 71 -0.78 -17.09 -19.02
N LYS A 72 0.42 -17.54 -19.39
CA LYS A 72 1.69 -16.99 -18.88
C LYS A 72 1.83 -15.50 -19.20
N LYS A 73 1.54 -15.10 -20.45
CA LYS A 73 1.57 -13.70 -20.84
C LYS A 73 0.54 -12.89 -20.05
N SER A 74 -0.69 -13.40 -19.95
CA SER A 74 -1.78 -12.75 -19.23
C SER A 74 -1.46 -12.57 -17.74
N ALA A 75 -0.89 -13.58 -17.08
CA ALA A 75 -0.46 -13.50 -15.69
C ALA A 75 0.67 -12.49 -15.46
N ARG A 76 1.64 -12.40 -16.38
CA ARG A 76 2.71 -11.38 -16.33
C ARG A 76 2.17 -9.97 -16.53
N ASP A 77 1.26 -9.79 -17.48
CA ASP A 77 0.63 -8.49 -17.77
C ASP A 77 -0.22 -8.04 -16.57
N GLN A 78 -0.95 -8.97 -15.94
CA GLN A 78 -1.68 -8.72 -14.71
C GLN A 78 -0.75 -8.31 -13.55
N ALA A 79 0.33 -9.07 -13.32
CA ALA A 79 1.30 -8.74 -12.27
C ALA A 79 1.91 -7.34 -12.45
N ARG A 80 2.18 -6.92 -13.69
CA ARG A 80 2.65 -5.57 -14.02
C ARG A 80 1.61 -4.49 -13.74
N SER A 81 0.36 -4.75 -14.13
CA SER A 81 -0.77 -3.85 -13.87
C SER A 81 -0.96 -3.63 -12.36
N ASP A 82 -0.99 -4.72 -11.59
CA ASP A 82 -1.17 -4.70 -10.14
C ASP A 82 -0.03 -3.98 -9.44
N PHE A 83 1.22 -4.22 -9.87
CA PHE A 83 2.37 -3.50 -9.34
C PHE A 83 2.27 -2.00 -9.63
N LYS A 84 1.87 -1.59 -10.84
CA LYS A 84 1.67 -0.17 -11.17
C LYS A 84 0.57 0.48 -10.31
N ALA A 85 -0.53 -0.24 -10.07
CA ALA A 85 -1.60 0.22 -9.20
C ALA A 85 -1.13 0.37 -7.74
N ALA A 86 -0.38 -0.61 -7.23
CA ALA A 86 0.20 -0.56 -5.88
C ALA A 86 1.15 0.63 -5.71
N ILE A 87 2.06 0.86 -6.67
CA ILE A 87 2.98 2.01 -6.67
C ILE A 87 2.20 3.35 -6.65
N LYS A 88 1.11 3.45 -7.42
CA LYS A 88 0.25 4.63 -7.41
C LYS A 88 -0.40 4.81 -6.03
N GLY A 89 -0.95 3.75 -5.45
CA GLY A 89 -1.55 3.76 -4.11
C GLY A 89 -0.58 4.21 -3.02
N ILE A 90 0.64 3.67 -3.00
CA ILE A 90 1.70 4.05 -2.05
C ILE A 90 2.04 5.54 -2.16
N LYS A 91 2.15 6.07 -3.39
CA LYS A 91 2.42 7.50 -3.61
C LYS A 91 1.28 8.37 -3.10
N THR A 92 0.02 8.01 -3.38
CA THR A 92 -1.15 8.74 -2.89
C THR A 92 -1.22 8.72 -1.37
N ALA A 93 -1.03 7.55 -0.74
CA ALA A 93 -1.03 7.42 0.72
C ALA A 93 0.08 8.28 1.36
N PHE A 94 1.28 8.29 0.78
CA PHE A 94 2.37 9.15 1.24
C PHE A 94 2.05 10.64 1.09
N GLN A 95 1.37 11.06 0.02
CA GLN A 95 0.94 12.46 -0.13
C GLN A 95 -0.08 12.85 0.92
N VAL A 96 -1.04 11.97 1.25
CA VAL A 96 -2.02 12.20 2.32
C VAL A 96 -1.31 12.29 3.67
N ALA A 97 -0.42 11.34 3.99
CA ALA A 97 0.36 11.36 5.23
C ALA A 97 1.23 12.63 5.34
N ARG A 98 1.86 13.06 4.24
CA ARG A 98 2.63 14.31 4.19
C ARG A 98 1.76 15.53 4.48
N LYS A 99 0.54 15.61 3.92
CA LYS A 99 -0.38 16.71 4.21
C LYS A 99 -0.80 16.71 5.68
N ALA A 100 -1.07 15.53 6.25
CA ALA A 100 -1.43 15.38 7.66
C ALA A 100 -0.28 15.79 8.61
N CYS A 101 0.98 15.55 8.25
CA CYS A 101 2.12 16.02 9.04
C CYS A 101 2.33 17.54 9.03
N LEU A 102 1.74 18.26 8.07
CA LEU A 102 1.92 19.70 7.87
C LEU A 102 0.70 20.53 8.29
N ALA A 103 -0.40 19.88 8.67
CA ALA A 103 -1.61 20.50 9.21
C ALA A 103 -1.49 20.63 10.74
#